data_AF-A0A9N6Z1G7-F1
#
_entry.id   AF-A0A9N6Z1G7-F1
#
_cell.length_a   1.000
_cell.length_b   1.000
_cell.length_c   1.000
_cell.angle_alpha   90.00
_cell.angle_beta   90.00
_cell.angle_gamma   90.00
#
_symmetry.space_group_name_H-M   'P 1'
#
loop_
_entity.id
_entity.type
_entity.pdbx_description
1 polymer ?
#
loop_
_entity_poly.entity_id
_entity_poly.type
_entity_poly.pdbx_seq_one_letter_code
_entity_poly.pdbx_strand_id
1 'polypeptide(L)'
;MVEGMLGHDDVERTALIVVCHPEIAYDALGIDPTLAGMLPCTTIVYEREGDDRVHVHHVSATKAIRDLGCAPSESSADVEALVEKTGELMTVVWENIEEHGSE
;
A
#
# COMPACT_ATOMS: atom_id res chain seq x y z
N MET A 1 -15.03 8.08 3.43
CA MET A 1 -14.59 7.36 4.66
C MET A 1 -15.19 7.93 5.94
N VAL A 2 -15.32 9.26 6.07
CA VAL A 2 -15.81 9.90 7.30
C VAL A 2 -16.98 10.88 7.08
N GLU A 3 -17.50 10.94 5.85
CA GLU A 3 -18.68 11.73 5.49
C GLU A 3 -19.88 11.35 6.38
N GLY A 4 -20.62 12.34 6.88
CA GLY A 4 -21.72 12.16 7.82
C GLY A 4 -21.32 11.72 9.23
N MET A 5 -20.05 11.43 9.53
CA MET A 5 -19.61 11.01 10.87
C MET A 5 -19.20 12.17 11.77
N LEU A 6 -18.78 13.30 11.20
CA LEU A 6 -18.18 14.43 11.93
C LEU A 6 -19.09 15.67 12.02
N GLY A 7 -20.33 15.57 11.52
CA GLY A 7 -21.29 16.69 11.53
C GLY A 7 -21.00 17.77 10.47
N HIS A 8 -20.13 17.46 9.52
CA HIS A 8 -19.85 18.24 8.32
C HIS A 8 -19.54 17.28 7.16
N ASP A 9 -19.84 17.72 5.94
CA ASP A 9 -19.73 16.91 4.72
C ASP A 9 -18.74 17.52 3.71
N ASP A 10 -17.94 18.50 4.11
CA ASP A 10 -16.79 19.01 3.35
C ASP A 10 -15.60 18.05 3.48
N VAL A 11 -15.76 16.84 2.95
CA VAL A 11 -14.69 15.85 2.90
C VAL A 11 -14.34 15.51 1.47
N GLU A 12 -13.05 15.55 1.13
CA GLU A 12 -12.61 15.16 -0.20
C GLU A 12 -12.97 13.70 -0.50
N ARG A 13 -13.46 13.48 -1.72
CA ARG A 13 -13.81 12.13 -2.18
C ARG A 13 -12.56 11.27 -2.16
N THR A 14 -12.58 10.28 -1.28
CA THR A 14 -11.45 9.38 -1.03
C THR A 14 -11.94 7.95 -0.90
N ALA A 15 -11.37 7.06 -1.69
CA ALA A 15 -11.55 5.62 -1.61
C ALA A 15 -10.26 4.95 -1.11
N LEU A 16 -10.41 3.92 -0.27
CA LEU A 16 -9.33 3.08 0.21
C LEU A 16 -9.43 1.70 -0.45
N ILE A 17 -8.38 1.32 -1.16
CA ILE A 17 -8.23 0.00 -1.77
C ILE A 17 -7.29 -0.82 -0.89
N VAL A 18 -7.78 -1.97 -0.45
CA VAL A 18 -7.08 -2.89 0.45
C VAL A 18 -6.87 -4.19 -0.30
N VAL A 19 -5.64 -4.45 -0.77
CA VAL A 19 -5.33 -5.58 -1.64
C VAL A 19 -3.98 -6.18 -1.25
N CYS A 20 -3.91 -7.50 -1.21
CA CYS A 20 -2.70 -8.23 -0.86
C CYS A 20 -2.22 -9.10 -2.02
N HIS A 21 -0.93 -9.02 -2.35
CA HIS A 21 -0.31 -10.00 -3.23
C HIS A 21 -0.05 -11.29 -2.41
N PRO A 22 -0.55 -12.45 -2.84
CA PRO A 22 -0.52 -13.67 -2.02
C PRO A 22 0.90 -14.12 -1.67
N GLU A 23 1.85 -14.00 -2.61
CA GLU A 23 3.24 -14.35 -2.33
C GLU A 23 3.91 -13.39 -1.34
N ILE A 24 3.58 -12.10 -1.39
CA ILE A 24 4.14 -11.12 -0.43
C ILE A 24 3.63 -11.44 0.98
N ALA A 25 2.35 -11.79 1.11
CA ALA A 25 1.79 -12.23 2.39
C ALA A 25 2.45 -13.52 2.90
N TYR A 26 2.63 -14.49 2.00
CA TYR A 26 3.27 -15.76 2.33
C TYR A 26 4.71 -15.56 2.81
N ASP A 27 5.50 -14.77 2.08
CA ASP A 27 6.89 -14.48 2.42
C ASP A 27 7.00 -13.72 3.75
N ALA A 28 6.12 -12.73 4.00
CA ALA A 28 6.06 -12.01 5.27
C ALA A 28 5.72 -12.92 6.46
N LEU A 29 4.74 -13.82 6.30
CA LEU A 29 4.38 -14.81 7.32
C LEU A 29 5.52 -15.81 7.58
N GLY A 30 6.35 -16.08 6.57
CA GLY A 30 7.55 -16.91 6.70
C GLY A 30 8.65 -16.25 7.53
N ILE A 31 8.70 -14.92 7.57
CA ILE A 31 9.61 -14.16 8.43
C ILE A 31 9.12 -14.18 9.88
N ASP A 32 7.92 -13.66 10.12
CA ASP A 32 7.29 -13.67 11.45
C ASP A 32 5.75 -13.55 11.30
N PRO A 33 4.96 -14.45 11.93
CA PRO A 33 3.50 -14.41 11.84
C PRO A 33 2.87 -13.09 12.30
N THR A 34 3.53 -12.34 13.20
CA THR A 34 3.04 -11.05 13.70
C THR A 34 3.02 -9.97 12.62
N LEU A 35 3.82 -10.12 11.56
CA LEU A 35 3.82 -9.20 10.41
C LEU A 35 2.49 -9.23 9.65
N ALA A 36 1.65 -10.25 9.83
CA ALA A 36 0.28 -10.27 9.30
C ALA A 36 -0.54 -9.06 9.75
N GLY A 37 -0.27 -8.51 10.94
CA GLY A 37 -0.95 -7.32 11.44
C GLY A 37 -0.62 -6.02 10.69
N MET A 38 0.46 -6.03 9.90
CA MET A 38 0.87 -4.91 9.06
C MET A 38 0.36 -5.02 7.62
N LEU A 39 -0.17 -6.19 7.25
CA LEU A 39 -0.70 -6.46 5.92
C LEU A 39 -2.20 -6.14 5.85
N PRO A 40 -2.74 -5.84 4.66
CA PRO A 40 -2.03 -5.75 3.39
C PRO A 40 -1.53 -4.33 3.09
N CYS A 41 -0.84 -4.16 1.96
CA CYS A 41 -0.61 -2.81 1.43
C CYS A 41 -1.94 -2.12 1.15
N THR A 42 -1.96 -0.79 1.28
CA THR A 42 -3.14 0.01 0.99
C THR A 42 -2.84 0.98 -0.14
N THR A 43 -3.84 1.27 -0.95
CA THR A 43 -3.77 2.30 -1.99
C THR A 43 -4.97 3.21 -1.85
N ILE A 44 -4.76 4.52 -1.77
CA ILE A 44 -5.85 5.49 -1.78
C ILE A 44 -6.03 6.06 -3.18
N VAL A 45 -7.28 6.32 -3.54
CA VAL A 45 -7.68 7.04 -4.75
C VAL A 45 -8.52 8.23 -4.30
N TYR A 46 -8.12 9.44 -4.68
CA TYR A 46 -8.76 10.65 -4.16
C TYR A 46 -8.72 11.82 -5.14
N GLU A 47 -9.67 12.74 -4.97
CA GLU A 47 -9.74 14.02 -5.66
C GLU A 47 -9.13 15.12 -4.78
N ARG A 48 -8.57 16.18 -5.38
CA ARG A 48 -8.11 17.37 -4.67
C ARG A 48 -8.88 18.58 -5.14
N GLU A 49 -9.27 19.45 -4.19
CA GLU A 49 -9.80 20.76 -4.56
C GLU A 49 -8.73 21.54 -5.35
N GLY A 50 -9.11 22.08 -6.51
CA GLY A 50 -8.24 22.91 -7.34
C GLY A 50 -7.55 22.19 -8.50
N ASP A 51 -7.75 20.89 -8.69
CA ASP A 51 -7.41 20.21 -9.95
C ASP A 51 -8.50 19.23 -10.42
N ASP A 52 -8.50 18.93 -11.73
CA ASP A 52 -9.43 18.01 -12.38
C ASP A 52 -8.77 16.63 -12.59
N ARG A 53 -7.97 16.17 -11.61
CA ARG A 53 -7.24 14.90 -11.69
C ARG A 53 -7.67 13.96 -10.57
N VAL A 54 -7.59 12.67 -10.87
CA VAL A 54 -7.63 11.61 -9.87
C VAL A 54 -6.20 11.33 -9.41
N HIS A 55 -5.98 11.34 -8.10
CA HIS A 55 -4.70 11.06 -7.48
C HIS A 55 -4.71 9.65 -6.91
N VAL A 56 -3.60 8.94 -7.05
CA VAL A 56 -3.43 7.59 -6.51
C VAL A 56 -2.17 7.56 -5.65
N HIS A 57 -2.27 6.99 -4.46
CA HIS A 57 -1.11 6.83 -3.57
C HIS A 57 -1.10 5.45 -2.93
N HIS A 58 0.00 4.72 -3.15
CA HIS A 58 0.23 3.40 -2.57
C HIS A 58 1.10 3.50 -1.33
N VAL A 59 0.66 2.87 -0.24
CA VAL A 59 1.42 2.65 0.98
C VAL A 59 1.91 1.21 0.99
N SER A 60 3.23 1.05 0.83
CA SER A 60 3.88 -0.24 0.91
C SER A 60 4.01 -0.69 2.37
N ALA A 61 3.24 -1.72 2.73
CA ALA A 61 3.32 -2.35 4.06
C ALA A 61 4.72 -2.91 4.33
N THR A 62 5.41 -3.42 3.32
CA THR A 62 6.74 -4.03 3.47
C THR A 62 7.82 -3.00 3.75
N LYS A 63 7.77 -1.81 3.10
CA LYS A 63 8.61 -0.67 3.48
C LYS A 63 8.31 -0.22 4.91
N ALA A 64 7.03 -0.16 5.31
CA ALA A 64 6.66 0.19 6.68
C ALA A 64 7.18 -0.82 7.72
N ILE A 65 7.11 -2.14 7.43
CA ILE A 65 7.66 -3.20 8.28
C ILE A 65 9.15 -2.97 8.55
N ARG A 66 9.92 -2.67 7.49
CA ARG A 66 11.34 -2.34 7.60
C ARG A 66 11.57 -1.07 8.41
N ASP A 67 10.93 0.03 8.00
CA ASP A 67 11.20 1.37 8.53
C ASP A 67 10.80 1.50 10.01
N LEU A 68 9.77 0.76 10.43
CA LEU A 68 9.32 0.69 11.83
C LEU A 68 10.06 -0.37 12.65
N GLY A 69 10.86 -1.24 12.02
CA GLY A 69 11.56 -2.33 12.70
C GLY A 69 10.61 -3.38 13.29
N CYS A 70 9.53 -3.72 12.57
CA CYS A 70 8.50 -4.64 13.07
C CYS A 70 8.92 -6.12 13.04
N ALA A 71 9.99 -6.46 12.31
CA ALA A 71 10.48 -7.82 12.18
C ALA A 71 11.63 -8.11 13.17
N PRO A 72 11.91 -9.39 13.47
CA PRO A 72 13.11 -9.80 14.22
C PRO A 72 14.39 -9.24 13.59
N SER A 73 15.38 -8.88 14.41
CA SER A 73 16.58 -8.18 13.96
C SER A 73 17.48 -9.05 13.06
N GLU A 74 17.43 -10.36 13.24
CA GLU A 74 18.12 -11.36 12.41
C GLU A 74 17.51 -11.49 11.00
N SER A 75 16.26 -11.06 10.80
CA SER A 75 15.52 -11.17 9.54
C SER A 75 15.69 -9.96 8.63
N SER A 76 16.63 -9.05 8.92
CA SER A 76 16.83 -7.83 8.13
C SER A 76 17.02 -8.10 6.64
N ALA A 77 17.75 -9.17 6.27
CA ALA A 77 17.96 -9.54 4.87
C ALA A 77 16.67 -10.00 4.18
N ASP A 78 15.85 -10.82 4.87
CA ASP A 78 14.58 -11.31 4.35
C ASP A 78 13.57 -10.17 4.17
N VAL A 79 13.56 -9.20 5.10
CA VAL A 79 12.73 -7.99 5.00
C VAL A 79 13.16 -7.13 3.81
N GLU A 80 14.45 -6.93 3.57
CA GLU A 80 14.90 -6.18 2.37
C GLU A 80 14.49 -6.89 1.08
N ALA A 81 14.63 -8.22 1.01
CA ALA A 81 14.17 -9.01 -0.14
C ALA A 81 12.65 -8.88 -0.35
N LEU A 82 11.88 -8.85 0.73
CA LEU A 82 10.44 -8.63 0.70
C LEU A 82 10.08 -7.23 0.17
N VAL A 83 10.82 -6.19 0.59
CA VAL A 83 10.67 -4.82 0.08
C VAL A 83 11.01 -4.73 -1.39
N GLU A 84 12.12 -5.33 -1.82
CA GLU A 84 12.56 -5.36 -3.22
C GLU A 84 11.50 -6.02 -4.11
N LYS A 85 11.08 -7.24 -3.76
CA LYS A 85 10.03 -7.98 -4.49
C LYS A 85 8.71 -7.20 -4.56
N THR A 86 8.31 -6.55 -3.47
CA THR A 86 7.10 -5.69 -3.48
C THR A 86 7.27 -4.51 -4.44
N GLY A 87 8.46 -3.90 -4.47
CA GLY A 87 8.80 -2.81 -5.37
C GLY A 87 8.70 -3.22 -6.83
N GLU A 88 9.27 -4.36 -7.20
CA GLU A 88 9.21 -4.91 -8.57
C GLU A 88 7.77 -5.13 -9.03
N LEU A 89 6.93 -5.75 -8.19
CA LEU A 89 5.52 -5.96 -8.50
C LEU A 89 4.74 -4.64 -8.64
N MET A 90 5.04 -3.65 -7.80
CA MET A 90 4.41 -2.34 -7.91
C MET A 90 4.87 -1.56 -9.15
N THR A 91 6.11 -1.73 -9.62
CA THR A 91 6.55 -1.19 -10.92
C THR A 91 5.65 -1.71 -12.03
N VAL A 92 5.38 -3.02 -12.08
CA VAL A 92 4.45 -3.61 -13.06
C VAL A 92 3.06 -2.98 -12.95
N VAL A 93 2.54 -2.79 -11.74
CA VAL A 93 1.23 -2.13 -11.53
C VAL A 93 1.22 -0.71 -12.10
N TRP A 94 2.26 0.08 -11.85
CA TRP A 94 2.34 1.46 -12.35
C TRP A 94 2.49 1.52 -13.86
N GLU A 95 3.33 0.67 -14.45
CA GLU A 95 3.47 0.56 -15.90
C GLU A 95 2.12 0.23 -16.57
N ASN A 96 1.34 -0.71 -16.00
CA ASN A 96 0.00 -1.03 -16.50
C ASN A 96 -0.97 0.16 -16.38
N ILE A 97 -0.91 0.92 -15.28
CA ILE A 97 -1.77 2.10 -15.08
C ILE A 97 -1.39 3.19 -16.09
N GLU A 98 -0.11 3.41 -16.35
CA GLU A 98 0.36 4.39 -17.33
C GLU A 98 -0.02 3.99 -18.77
N GLU A 99 0.07 2.70 -19.09
CA GLU A 99 -0.32 2.17 -20.40
C GLU A 99 -1.82 2.33 -20.68
N HIS A 100 -2.68 2.02 -19.70
CA HIS A 100 -4.14 1.97 -19.89
C HIS A 100 -4.90 3.20 -19.36
N GLY A 101 -4.26 4.07 -18.58
CA GLY A 101 -4.92 5.20 -17.92
C GLY A 101 -5.19 6.41 -18.83
N SER A 102 -4.82 6.33 -20.11
CA SER A 102 -5.01 7.38 -21.11
C SER A 102 -6.15 7.11 -22.11
N GLU A 103 -6.82 5.95 -22.00
CA GLU A 103 -7.95 5.53 -22.83
C GLU A 103 -9.31 6.05 -22.34
#